data_AF-E9JEG4-F1
#
_entry.id   AF-E9JEG4-F1
#
_cell.length_a   1.000
_cell.length_b   1.000
_cell.length_c   1.000
_cell.angle_alpha   90.00
_cell.angle_beta   90.00
_cell.angle_gamma   90.00
#
_symmetry.space_group_name_H-M   'P 1'
#
loop_
_entity.id
_entity.type
_entity.pdbx_description
1 polymer ?
#
loop_
_entity_poly.entity_id
_entity_poly.type
_entity_poly.pdbx_seq_one_letter_code
_entity_poly.pdbx_strand_id
1 'polypeptide(L)'
;MVMALYEKGVVSQQMIEPYRDTSITPRERKRILYREITRRGPQAFTMLLEALREMGHWDLVRDLDPNSPLQLRARRPVLPPNLSGPQDNFVSLTIEKHKPLYSNILIANSTLPGFISHRDVKAGSWYIQVLCEVFAERAHDCHVDELFTLVDKRLRLRFGRQTSSVDRWGFNNKLYLHPGLYE
;
A
#
# COMPACT_ATOMS: atom_id res chain seq x y z
N MET A 1 0.40 -18.39 17.47
CA MET A 1 -0.17 -18.04 16.15
C MET A 1 -0.07 -19.20 15.16
N VAL A 2 1.12 -19.55 14.67
CA VAL A 2 1.30 -20.65 13.69
C VAL A 2 0.84 -22.01 14.23
N MET A 3 1.06 -22.28 15.53
CA MET A 3 0.55 -23.51 16.19
C MET A 3 -0.98 -23.54 16.33
N ALA A 4 -1.63 -22.40 16.62
CA ALA A 4 -3.10 -22.31 16.67
C ALA A 4 -3.72 -22.51 15.27
N LEU A 5 -3.04 -22.06 14.22
CA LEU A 5 -3.45 -22.30 12.83
C LEU A 5 -3.24 -23.77 12.39
N TYR A 6 -2.29 -24.48 12.99
CA TYR A 6 -2.10 -25.92 12.81
C TYR A 6 -3.22 -26.72 13.48
N GLU A 7 -3.57 -26.37 14.72
CA GLU A 7 -4.67 -27.02 15.46
C GLU A 7 -6.03 -26.83 14.78
N LYS A 8 -6.24 -25.70 14.11
CA LYS A 8 -7.44 -25.44 13.29
C LYS A 8 -7.41 -26.05 11.89
N GLY A 9 -6.36 -26.80 11.52
CA GLY A 9 -6.26 -27.49 10.23
C GLY A 9 -6.01 -26.58 9.01
N VAL A 10 -5.65 -25.31 9.22
CA VAL A 10 -5.36 -24.35 8.13
C VAL A 10 -3.94 -24.53 7.58
N VAL A 11 -3.03 -24.97 8.45
CA VAL A 11 -1.60 -25.11 8.18
C VAL A 11 -1.21 -26.57 8.38
N SER A 12 -0.60 -27.21 7.38
CA SER A 12 -0.08 -28.58 7.51
C SER A 12 1.25 -28.58 8.27
N GLN A 13 1.65 -29.73 8.84
CA GLN A 13 2.90 -29.86 9.60
C GLN A 13 4.14 -29.41 8.79
N GLN A 14 4.15 -29.68 7.48
CA GLN A 14 5.18 -29.26 6.52
C GLN A 14 5.24 -27.72 6.32
N MET A 15 4.13 -27.03 6.56
CA MET A 15 4.05 -25.58 6.42
C MET A 15 4.57 -24.86 7.68
N ILE A 16 4.83 -25.57 8.79
CA ILE A 16 5.40 -24.99 10.03
C ILE A 16 6.93 -24.90 9.96
N GLU A 17 7.56 -25.85 9.28
CA GLU A 17 9.02 -26.01 9.22
C GLU A 17 9.77 -24.74 8.74
N PRO A 18 9.31 -24.01 7.70
CA PRO A 18 9.98 -22.78 7.24
C PRO A 18 9.87 -21.62 8.23
N TYR A 19 8.90 -21.63 9.15
CA TYR A 19 8.71 -20.56 10.13
C TYR A 19 9.53 -20.77 11.42
N ARG A 20 10.05 -21.99 11.62
CA ARG A 20 11.01 -22.32 12.68
C ARG A 20 12.42 -21.82 12.36
N ASP A 21 12.71 -21.54 11.09
CA ASP A 21 14.00 -21.00 10.67
C ASP A 21 14.17 -19.55 11.18
N THR A 22 15.17 -19.35 12.04
CA THR A 22 15.55 -18.07 12.63
C THR A 22 16.43 -17.20 11.72
N SER A 23 16.86 -17.71 10.56
CA SER A 23 17.64 -16.95 9.57
C SER A 23 16.82 -15.86 8.86
N ILE A 24 15.49 -16.02 8.80
CA ILE A 24 14.58 -15.08 8.16
C ILE A 24 14.06 -14.06 9.18
N THR A 25 14.10 -12.78 8.82
CA THR A 25 13.62 -11.69 9.68
C THR A 25 12.16 -11.93 10.13
N PRO A 26 11.81 -11.57 11.38
CA PRO A 26 10.44 -11.77 11.90
C PRO A 26 9.35 -11.13 11.02
N ARG A 27 9.66 -10.01 10.36
CA ARG A 27 8.75 -9.33 9.43
C ARG A 27 8.50 -10.16 8.18
N GLU A 28 9.55 -10.69 7.56
CA GLU A 28 9.41 -11.47 6.33
C GLU A 28 8.73 -12.81 6.60
N ARG A 29 8.98 -13.46 7.75
CA ARG A 29 8.23 -14.65 8.18
C ARG A 29 6.73 -14.40 8.30
N LYS A 30 6.32 -13.27 8.90
CA LYS A 30 4.91 -12.87 8.99
C LYS A 30 4.29 -12.57 7.61
N ARG A 31 5.06 -11.96 6.69
CA ARG A 31 4.60 -11.64 5.33
C ARG A 31 4.36 -12.91 4.50
N ILE A 32 5.29 -13.86 4.57
CA ILE A 32 5.19 -15.16 3.89
C ILE A 32 3.96 -15.91 4.41
N LEU A 33 3.79 -15.97 5.74
CA LEU A 33 2.64 -16.60 6.38
C LEU A 33 1.31 -16.01 5.88
N TYR A 34 1.20 -14.69 5.86
CA TYR A 34 -0.01 -14.02 5.38
C TYR A 34 -0.31 -14.36 3.91
N ARG A 35 0.70 -14.30 3.03
CA ARG A 35 0.55 -14.59 1.60
C ARG A 35 0.12 -16.04 1.35
N GLU A 36 0.68 -16.99 2.10
CA GLU A 36 0.34 -18.40 1.95
C GLU A 36 -1.06 -18.73 2.48
N ILE A 37 -1.52 -18.09 3.57
CA ILE A 37 -2.88 -18.26 4.10
C ILE A 37 -3.93 -17.78 3.10
N THR A 38 -3.71 -16.64 2.44
CA THR A 38 -4.67 -16.09 1.45
C THR A 38 -4.86 -16.97 0.20
N ARG A 39 -3.96 -17.94 -0.04
CA ARG A 39 -4.01 -18.86 -1.20
C ARG A 39 -4.70 -20.19 -0.92
N ARG A 40 -5.06 -20.48 0.33
CA ARG A 40 -5.54 -21.81 0.80
C ARG A 40 -7.04 -22.01 0.70
N GLY A 41 -7.78 -21.02 0.19
CA GLY A 41 -9.22 -21.08 -0.03
C GLY A 41 -10.00 -19.98 0.70
N PRO A 42 -11.32 -19.88 0.45
CA PRO A 42 -12.15 -18.76 0.91
C PRO A 42 -12.29 -18.69 2.44
N GLN A 43 -12.14 -19.81 3.15
CA GLN A 43 -12.29 -19.87 4.62
C GLN A 43 -10.99 -19.61 5.38
N ALA A 44 -9.83 -19.67 4.72
CA ALA A 44 -8.53 -19.60 5.40
C ALA A 44 -8.29 -18.24 6.09
N PHE A 45 -8.80 -17.16 5.50
CA PHE A 45 -8.72 -15.82 6.10
C PHE A 45 -9.62 -15.68 7.33
N THR A 46 -10.85 -16.19 7.28
CA THR A 46 -11.77 -16.22 8.43
C THR A 46 -11.18 -16.97 9.61
N MET A 47 -10.53 -18.11 9.34
CA MET A 47 -9.90 -18.92 10.39
C MET A 47 -8.66 -18.24 11.00
N LEU A 48 -7.93 -17.44 10.21
CA LEU A 48 -6.87 -16.57 10.72
C LEU A 48 -7.43 -15.52 11.69
N LEU A 49 -8.53 -14.87 11.33
CA LEU A 49 -9.20 -13.89 12.20
C LEU A 49 -9.66 -14.54 13.51
N GLU A 50 -10.23 -15.75 13.45
CA GLU A 50 -10.61 -16.49 14.66
C GLU A 50 -9.41 -16.85 15.54
N ALA A 51 -8.30 -17.29 14.95
CA ALA A 51 -7.08 -17.60 15.71
C ALA A 51 -6.48 -16.36 16.37
N LEU A 52 -6.50 -15.21 15.68
CA LEU A 52 -6.09 -13.93 16.26
C LEU A 52 -7.01 -13.51 17.40
N ARG A 53 -8.33 -13.75 17.26
CA ARG A 53 -9.35 -13.49 18.27
C ARG A 53 -9.11 -14.31 19.54
N GLU A 54 -8.90 -15.61 19.41
CA GLU A 54 -8.64 -16.54 20.53
C GLU A 54 -7.34 -16.24 21.26
N MET A 55 -6.32 -15.79 20.54
CA MET A 55 -5.05 -15.36 21.14
C MET A 55 -5.10 -13.94 21.71
N GLY A 56 -6.26 -13.28 21.72
CA GLY A 56 -6.43 -11.94 22.27
C GLY A 56 -5.81 -10.81 21.45
N HIS A 57 -5.45 -11.05 20.19
CA HIS A 57 -4.88 -10.05 19.29
C HIS A 57 -6.00 -9.26 18.59
N TRP A 58 -6.90 -8.68 19.39
CA TRP A 58 -8.13 -8.03 18.92
C TRP A 58 -7.87 -6.83 18.01
N ASP A 59 -6.77 -6.09 18.22
CA ASP A 59 -6.40 -4.95 17.38
C ASP A 59 -6.04 -5.39 15.96
N LEU A 60 -5.31 -6.51 15.82
CA LEU A 60 -5.02 -7.08 14.51
C LEU A 60 -6.28 -7.61 13.82
N VAL A 61 -7.23 -8.18 14.57
CA VAL A 61 -8.53 -8.60 13.99
C VAL A 61 -9.31 -7.40 13.47
N ARG A 62 -9.31 -6.29 14.22
CA ARG A 62 -9.96 -5.03 13.84
C ARG A 62 -9.35 -4.41 12.59
N ASP A 63 -8.02 -4.45 12.47
CA ASP A 63 -7.31 -3.89 11.32
C ASP A 63 -7.46 -4.77 10.06
N LEU A 64 -7.62 -6.08 10.24
CA LEU A 64 -7.71 -7.05 9.14
C LEU A 64 -9.16 -7.32 8.67
N ASP A 65 -10.17 -7.06 9.50
CA ASP A 65 -11.59 -7.22 9.14
C ASP A 65 -12.30 -5.86 9.01
N PRO A 66 -12.53 -5.36 7.77
CA PRO A 66 -13.22 -4.09 7.56
C PRO A 66 -14.69 -4.09 8.00
N ASN A 67 -15.30 -5.26 8.23
CA ASN A 67 -16.70 -5.42 8.64
C ASN A 67 -16.84 -5.86 10.11
N SER A 68 -15.76 -5.86 10.89
CA SER A 68 -15.80 -6.37 12.27
C SER A 68 -16.77 -5.55 13.14
N PRO A 69 -17.71 -6.18 13.87
CA PRO A 69 -18.57 -5.50 14.84
C PRO A 69 -17.76 -4.90 16.02
N LEU A 70 -16.46 -5.22 16.11
CA LEU A 70 -15.50 -4.58 17.00
C LEU A 70 -15.01 -3.23 16.50
N GLN A 71 -15.46 -2.72 15.35
CA GLN A 71 -15.47 -1.28 15.09
C GLN A 71 -16.42 -0.63 16.11
N LEU A 72 -15.95 -0.53 17.36
CA LEU A 72 -16.37 0.49 18.28
C LEU A 72 -16.25 1.79 17.49
N ARG A 73 -17.40 2.24 16.96
CA ARG A 73 -17.72 3.65 16.77
C ARG A 73 -16.86 4.38 17.77
N ALA A 74 -15.93 5.20 17.27
CA ALA A 74 -15.09 6.06 18.08
C ALA A 74 -15.90 6.47 19.30
N ARG A 75 -15.59 5.87 20.46
CA ARG A 75 -16.35 6.13 21.67
C ARG A 75 -16.13 7.60 21.91
N ARG A 76 -17.08 8.45 21.49
CA ARG A 76 -17.17 9.81 21.99
C ARG A 76 -17.19 9.63 23.51
N PRO A 77 -16.21 10.15 24.25
CA PRO A 77 -16.27 10.08 25.70
C PRO A 77 -17.56 10.80 26.10
N VAL A 78 -18.52 10.07 26.65
CA VAL A 78 -19.61 10.68 27.41
C VAL A 78 -18.94 11.23 28.66
N LEU A 79 -18.83 12.55 28.75
CA LEU A 79 -18.32 13.23 29.94
C LEU A 79 -19.20 12.85 31.14
N PRO A 80 -18.65 12.29 32.24
CA PRO A 80 -19.36 12.28 33.50
C PRO A 80 -19.43 13.72 34.07
N PRO A 81 -20.54 14.13 34.70
CA PRO A 81 -20.58 15.39 35.42
C PRO A 81 -19.81 15.22 36.73
N ASN A 82 -18.89 16.16 36.98
CA ASN A 82 -18.26 16.55 38.25
C ASN A 82 -16.74 16.33 38.32
N LEU A 83 -16.05 17.47 38.22
CA LEU A 83 -14.65 17.70 38.54
C LEU A 83 -14.48 17.89 40.05
N SER A 84 -13.59 17.13 40.68
CA SER A 84 -12.78 17.62 41.80
C SER A 84 -11.50 16.80 41.92
N GLY A 85 -10.33 17.47 41.87
CA GLY A 85 -9.03 16.89 42.19
C GLY A 85 -7.93 17.11 41.14
N PRO A 86 -6.82 17.82 41.48
CA PRO A 86 -5.74 18.16 40.56
C PRO A 86 -4.65 17.09 40.57
N GLN A 87 -4.32 16.55 39.40
CA GLN A 87 -3.05 15.88 39.15
C GLN A 87 -2.63 16.29 37.74
N ASP A 88 -1.70 17.23 37.65
CA ASP A 88 -0.97 17.58 36.44
C ASP A 88 -0.10 16.40 35.98
N ASN A 89 -0.75 15.34 35.51
CA ASN A 89 -0.16 14.36 34.62
C ASN A 89 -0.48 14.83 33.21
N PHE A 90 0.23 15.85 32.73
CA PHE A 90 0.24 16.14 31.30
C PHE A 90 1.02 15.03 30.60
N VAL A 91 0.37 13.90 30.38
CA VAL A 91 0.75 12.99 29.30
C VAL A 91 0.54 13.82 28.05
N SER A 92 1.64 14.39 27.54
CA SER A 92 1.68 14.83 26.16
C SER A 92 1.22 13.63 25.36
N LEU A 93 -0.03 13.68 24.88
CA LEU A 93 -0.50 12.82 23.82
C LEU A 93 0.41 13.16 22.66
N THR A 94 1.57 12.52 22.60
CA THR A 94 2.31 12.36 21.36
C THR A 94 1.28 11.71 20.47
N ILE A 95 0.60 12.54 19.66
CA ILE A 95 -0.28 12.09 18.61
C ILE A 95 0.67 11.22 17.80
N GLU A 96 0.60 9.90 18.01
CA GLU A 96 1.32 8.95 17.20
C GLU A 96 0.87 9.29 15.79
N LYS A 97 1.77 9.93 15.03
CA LYS A 97 1.48 10.39 13.67
C LYS A 97 1.27 9.12 12.86
N HIS A 98 0.03 8.65 12.83
CA HIS A 98 -0.34 7.44 12.14
C HIS A 98 -0.01 7.65 10.67
N LYS A 99 1.07 7.02 10.21
CA LYS A 99 1.53 7.17 8.83
C LYS A 99 0.44 6.58 7.94
N PRO A 100 -0.03 7.31 6.90
CA PRO A 100 -1.04 6.77 6.00
C PRO A 100 -0.55 5.45 5.38
N LEU A 101 -1.45 4.48 5.26
CA LEU A 101 -1.15 3.14 4.75
C LEU A 101 -0.51 3.17 3.36
N TYR A 102 -0.95 4.11 2.52
CA TYR A 102 -0.37 4.39 1.20
C TYR A 102 -0.05 5.88 1.10
N SER A 103 1.18 6.20 0.73
CA SER A 103 1.62 7.56 0.44
C SER A 103 2.80 7.53 -0.52
N ASN A 104 2.99 8.62 -1.27
CA ASN A 104 4.06 8.77 -2.25
C ASN A 104 4.02 7.74 -3.39
N ILE A 105 2.83 7.44 -3.91
CA ILE A 105 2.67 6.54 -5.06
C ILE A 105 2.07 7.31 -6.24
N LEU A 106 2.72 7.19 -7.40
CA LEU A 106 2.17 7.57 -8.70
C LEU A 106 2.00 6.32 -9.53
N ILE A 107 0.84 6.17 -10.16
CA ILE A 107 0.55 5.06 -11.08
C ILE A 107 0.27 5.69 -12.44
N ALA A 108 1.13 5.43 -13.42
CA ALA A 108 0.98 5.93 -14.78
C ALA A 108 0.61 4.79 -15.73
N ASN A 109 -0.54 4.90 -16.36
CA ASN A 109 -1.02 3.96 -17.37
C ASN A 109 -0.84 4.56 -18.76
N SER A 110 -0.43 3.73 -19.71
CA SER A 110 -0.27 4.15 -21.12
C SER A 110 -1.61 4.47 -21.78
N THR A 111 -2.71 3.94 -21.25
CA THR A 111 -4.08 4.15 -21.72
C THR A 111 -5.08 4.25 -20.58
N LEU A 112 -6.23 4.85 -20.86
CA LEU A 112 -7.42 4.74 -20.02
C LEU A 112 -7.91 3.27 -19.94
N PRO A 113 -8.57 2.87 -18.85
CA PRO A 113 -9.18 1.55 -18.73
C PRO A 113 -10.14 1.25 -19.91
N GLY A 114 -10.02 0.06 -20.50
CA GLY A 114 -10.84 -0.35 -21.64
C GLY A 114 -10.29 0.03 -23.03
N PHE A 115 -9.17 0.75 -23.10
CA PHE A 115 -8.50 1.10 -24.36
C PHE A 115 -7.21 0.30 -24.56
N ILE A 116 -6.75 0.25 -25.82
CA ILE A 116 -5.57 -0.52 -26.23
C ILE A 116 -4.37 0.39 -26.35
N SER A 117 -3.24 -0.05 -25.77
CA SER A 117 -1.94 0.61 -25.95
C SER A 117 -1.30 0.17 -27.26
N HIS A 118 -0.89 1.13 -28.08
CA HIS A 118 -0.22 0.87 -29.35
C HIS A 118 1.30 0.71 -29.20
N ARG A 119 1.90 -0.05 -30.12
CA ARG A 119 3.33 -0.38 -30.16
C ARG A 119 3.80 -0.65 -31.57
N ASP A 120 5.00 -0.18 -31.87
CA ASP A 120 5.74 -0.54 -33.08
C ASP A 120 6.65 -1.74 -32.82
N VAL A 121 6.83 -2.58 -33.86
CA VAL A 121 7.66 -3.78 -33.77
C VAL A 121 9.12 -3.43 -33.46
N LYS A 122 9.65 -2.37 -34.08
CA LYS A 122 11.05 -1.95 -33.92
C LYS A 122 11.27 -0.95 -32.79
N ALA A 123 10.44 0.10 -32.71
CA ALA A 123 10.64 1.22 -31.79
C ALA A 123 10.01 1.02 -30.40
N GLY A 124 9.14 0.02 -30.23
CA GLY A 124 8.49 -0.26 -28.95
C GLY A 124 7.17 0.48 -28.76
N SER A 125 6.66 0.52 -27.51
CA SER A 125 5.36 1.14 -27.23
C SER A 125 5.40 2.65 -27.48
N TRP A 126 4.37 3.19 -28.15
CA TRP A 126 4.25 4.62 -28.41
C TRP A 126 4.35 5.45 -27.12
N TYR A 127 3.73 4.98 -26.04
CA TYR A 127 3.81 5.63 -24.74
C TYR A 127 5.22 5.65 -24.17
N ILE A 128 5.92 4.52 -24.17
CA ILE A 128 7.29 4.43 -23.63
C ILE A 128 8.28 5.23 -24.47
N GLN A 129 8.12 5.26 -25.80
CA GLN A 129 8.92 6.13 -26.67
C GLN A 129 8.82 7.60 -26.22
N VAL A 130 7.58 8.11 -26.12
CA VAL A 130 7.33 9.51 -25.71
C VAL A 130 7.76 9.77 -24.26
N LEU A 131 7.54 8.81 -23.36
CA LEU A 131 7.96 8.89 -21.96
C LEU A 131 9.47 9.10 -21.85
N CYS A 132 10.25 8.25 -22.51
CA CYS A 132 11.72 8.35 -22.49
C CYS A 132 12.21 9.66 -23.11
N GLU A 133 11.62 10.11 -24.22
CA GLU A 133 11.98 11.38 -24.84
C GLU A 133 11.73 12.58 -23.91
N VAL A 134 10.53 12.68 -23.33
CA VAL A 134 10.19 13.80 -22.43
C VAL A 134 11.07 13.79 -21.18
N PHE A 135 11.31 12.62 -20.58
CA PHE A 135 12.14 12.52 -19.40
C PHE A 135 13.60 12.85 -19.72
N ALA A 136 14.14 12.39 -20.85
CA ALA A 136 15.51 12.73 -21.26
C ALA A 136 15.68 14.24 -21.49
N GLU A 137 14.67 14.91 -22.08
CA GLU A 137 14.73 16.34 -22.38
C GLU A 137 14.47 17.22 -21.14
N ARG A 138 13.54 16.85 -20.25
CA ARG A 138 12.96 17.76 -19.24
C ARG A 138 13.08 17.30 -17.78
N ALA A 139 13.66 16.13 -17.50
CA ALA A 139 13.81 15.67 -16.11
C ALA A 139 14.76 16.54 -15.26
N HIS A 140 15.56 17.40 -15.90
CA HIS A 140 16.51 18.29 -15.24
C HIS A 140 15.86 19.54 -14.66
N ASP A 141 14.75 20.03 -15.25
CA ASP A 141 14.10 21.29 -14.90
C ASP A 141 12.64 21.13 -14.43
N CYS A 142 11.98 20.01 -14.76
CA CYS A 142 10.60 19.75 -14.39
C CYS A 142 10.45 18.70 -13.29
N HIS A 143 9.39 18.86 -12.50
CA HIS A 143 8.93 17.83 -11.58
C HIS A 143 8.10 16.76 -12.32
N VAL A 144 8.04 15.56 -11.76
CA VAL A 144 7.48 14.37 -12.41
C VAL A 144 6.02 14.54 -12.88
N ASP A 145 5.20 15.33 -12.19
CA ASP A 145 3.81 15.58 -12.60
C ASP A 145 3.69 16.37 -13.90
N GLU A 146 4.57 17.35 -14.05
CA GLU A 146 4.68 18.15 -15.25
C GLU A 146 5.25 17.31 -16.39
N LEU A 147 6.21 16.42 -16.10
CA LEU A 147 6.72 15.46 -17.09
C LEU A 147 5.59 14.59 -17.64
N PHE A 148 4.75 14.00 -16.79
CA PHE A 148 3.62 13.19 -17.27
C PHE A 148 2.58 14.01 -18.05
N THR A 149 2.36 15.26 -17.68
CA THR A 149 1.51 16.18 -18.45
C THR A 149 2.09 16.45 -19.85
N LEU A 150 3.41 16.60 -19.95
CA LEU A 150 4.11 16.77 -21.22
C LEU A 150 4.09 15.48 -22.07
N VAL A 151 4.19 14.32 -21.43
CA VAL A 151 4.05 13.01 -22.09
C VAL A 151 2.69 12.89 -22.75
N ASP A 152 1.60 13.19 -22.04
CA ASP A 152 0.26 13.11 -22.61
C ASP A 152 0.07 14.08 -23.80
N LYS A 153 0.55 15.33 -23.64
CA LYS A 153 0.54 16.33 -24.73
C LYS A 153 1.29 15.82 -25.96
N ARG A 154 2.51 15.28 -25.80
CA ARG A 154 3.33 14.83 -26.93
C ARG A 154 2.78 13.53 -27.54
N LEU A 155 2.22 12.63 -26.73
CA LEU A 155 1.54 11.42 -27.20
C LEU A 155 0.35 11.79 -28.10
N ARG A 156 -0.46 12.76 -27.66
CA ARG A 156 -1.58 13.28 -28.44
C ARG A 156 -1.13 13.95 -29.73
N LEU A 157 -0.09 14.78 -29.69
CA LEU A 157 0.42 15.47 -30.88
C LEU A 157 1.00 14.51 -31.93
N ARG A 158 1.70 13.46 -31.50
CA ARG A 158 2.37 12.53 -32.42
C ARG A 158 1.44 11.46 -32.99
N PHE A 159 0.58 10.88 -32.14
CA PHE A 159 -0.20 9.70 -32.51
C PHE A 159 -1.72 9.95 -32.53
N GLY A 160 -2.22 10.97 -31.84
CA GLY A 160 -3.62 11.43 -31.87
C GLY A 160 -4.68 10.49 -31.30
N ARG A 161 -4.39 9.20 -31.12
CA ARG A 161 -5.38 8.17 -30.74
C ARG A 161 -5.20 7.63 -29.31
N GLN A 162 -4.02 7.77 -28.73
CA GLN A 162 -3.70 7.23 -27.41
C GLN A 162 -3.68 8.36 -26.38
N THR A 163 -4.34 8.13 -25.23
CA THR A 163 -4.40 9.07 -24.10
C THR A 163 -3.93 8.34 -22.86
N SER A 164 -2.94 8.90 -22.15
CA SER A 164 -2.39 8.30 -20.93
C SER A 164 -3.20 8.70 -19.69
N SER A 165 -3.07 7.95 -18.59
CA SER A 165 -3.68 8.31 -17.30
C SER A 165 -2.65 8.26 -16.19
N VAL A 166 -2.76 9.15 -15.20
CA VAL A 166 -1.86 9.17 -14.05
C VAL A 166 -2.66 9.36 -12.77
N ASP A 167 -2.61 8.35 -11.90
CA ASP A 167 -3.26 8.34 -10.60
C ASP A 167 -2.26 8.69 -9.50
N ARG A 168 -2.70 9.53 -8.56
CA ARG A 168 -1.88 10.05 -7.45
C ARG A 168 -2.40 9.52 -6.14
N TRP A 169 -1.64 8.68 -5.47
CA TRP A 169 -2.04 8.05 -4.21
C TRP A 169 -1.18 8.59 -3.08
N GLY A 170 -1.69 9.62 -2.40
CA GLY A 170 -0.97 10.34 -1.35
C GLY A 170 0.35 10.95 -1.83
N PHE A 171 0.41 11.35 -3.11
CA PHE A 171 1.57 11.99 -3.74
C PHE A 171 1.39 13.51 -3.75
N ASN A 172 1.73 14.13 -2.61
CA ASN A 172 1.42 15.53 -2.32
C ASN A 172 2.61 16.49 -2.51
N ASN A 173 3.81 15.94 -2.67
CA ASN A 173 5.03 16.72 -2.86
C ASN A 173 5.47 16.70 -4.32
N LYS A 174 6.17 17.75 -4.76
CA LYS A 174 6.82 17.77 -6.07
C LYS A 174 8.08 16.90 -6.02
N LEU A 175 8.19 15.97 -6.95
CA LEU A 175 9.38 15.13 -7.14
C LEU A 175 10.18 15.64 -8.33
N TYR A 176 11.41 16.08 -8.08
CA TYR A 176 12.39 16.41 -9.10
C TYR A 176 13.42 15.28 -9.18
N LEU A 177 13.85 14.92 -10.40
CA LEU A 177 14.77 13.80 -10.59
C LEU A 177 16.25 14.20 -10.51
N HIS A 178 16.57 15.46 -10.79
CA HIS A 178 17.93 16.02 -10.77
C HIS A 178 18.99 15.06 -11.36
N PRO A 179 18.83 14.62 -12.63
CA PRO A 179 19.77 13.71 -13.27
C PRO A 179 21.17 14.33 -13.31
N GLY A 180 22.19 13.55 -12.94
CA GLY A 180 23.59 14.00 -12.94
C GLY A 180 24.04 14.76 -11.69
N LEU A 181 23.13 15.00 -10.73
CA LEU A 181 23.50 15.46 -9.40
C LEU A 181 23.80 14.23 -8.54
N TYR A 182 25.07 14.00 -8.24
CA TYR A 182 25.51 13.00 -7.26
C TYR A 182 26.12 13.80 -6.11
N GLU A 183 25.63 13.58 -4.88
CA GLU A 183 26.25 14.13 -3.66
C GLU A 183 27.61 13.48 -3.39
#